data_AF-A0A356B431-F1
#
_entry.id   AF-A0A356B431-F1
#
_cell.length_a   1.000
_cell.length_b   1.000
_cell.length_c   1.000
_cell.angle_alpha   90.00
_cell.angle_beta   90.00
_cell.angle_gamma   90.00
#
_symmetry.space_group_name_H-M   'P 1'
#
loop_
_entity.id
_entity.type
_entity.pdbx_description
1 polymer ?
#
loop_
_entity_poly.entity_id
_entity_poly.type
_entity_poly.pdbx_seq_one_letter_code
_entity_poly.pdbx_strand_id
1 'polypeptide(L)'
;DISDGSRGIAVITDCKYGYSVKEKKLSLNLIRSAEYGGCKFIHGNTSEGEYNHDFTDQCTHIFSYAVYWHKNDYKNSDLIKKAYEFNIPVFVQKGKKAIKNTKELCKSKSFFFLDHDGVILETVKKPYKGAGLIIRMYESKGQTCRCS
;
A
#
# COMPACT_ATOMS: atom_id res chain seq x y z
N ASP A 1 -11.28 -3.57 5.65
CA ASP A 1 -11.38 -4.93 6.21
C ASP A 1 -12.82 -5.18 6.62
N ILE A 2 -13.34 -6.37 6.36
CA ILE A 2 -14.59 -6.87 6.96
C ILE A 2 -14.27 -8.21 7.62
N SER A 3 -14.48 -8.32 8.92
CA SER A 3 -14.20 -9.52 9.69
C SER A 3 -15.27 -9.76 10.78
N ASP A 4 -15.43 -11.02 11.18
CA ASP A 4 -16.31 -11.43 12.29
C ASP A 4 -15.54 -11.71 13.60
N GLY A 5 -14.24 -11.36 13.63
CA GLY A 5 -13.32 -11.65 14.73
C GLY A 5 -12.61 -13.00 14.62
N SER A 6 -13.13 -13.95 13.82
CA SER A 6 -12.53 -15.26 13.61
C SER A 6 -11.92 -15.41 12.20
N ARG A 7 -12.49 -14.73 11.21
CA ARG A 7 -12.06 -14.68 9.81
C ARG A 7 -12.41 -13.33 9.21
N GLY A 8 -11.66 -12.93 8.19
CA GLY A 8 -11.95 -11.70 7.47
C GLY A 8 -11.47 -11.69 6.03
N ILE A 9 -11.98 -10.71 5.30
CA ILE A 9 -11.56 -10.37 3.95
C ILE A 9 -11.20 -8.90 3.93
N ALA A 10 -10.04 -8.60 3.36
CA ALA A 10 -9.59 -7.26 3.10
C ALA A 10 -9.35 -7.03 1.62
N VAL A 11 -9.49 -5.78 1.21
CA VAL A 11 -8.97 -5.30 -0.07
C VAL A 11 -7.78 -4.40 0.24
N ILE A 12 -6.67 -4.69 -0.41
CA ILE A 12 -5.42 -3.96 -0.34
C ILE A 12 -5.27 -3.17 -1.64
N THR A 13 -4.84 -1.92 -1.54
CA THR A 13 -4.66 -1.02 -2.68
C THR A 13 -3.30 -0.34 -2.64
N ASP A 14 -2.85 0.12 -3.80
CA ASP A 14 -1.62 0.91 -3.97
C ASP A 14 -1.80 2.43 -3.85
N CYS A 15 -3.05 2.86 -3.78
CA CYS A 15 -3.40 4.27 -3.74
C CYS A 15 -4.59 4.54 -2.83
N LYS A 16 -4.90 5.82 -2.66
CA LYS A 16 -6.05 6.35 -1.92
C LYS A 16 -7.30 6.34 -2.80
N TYR A 17 -7.78 5.15 -3.16
CA TYR A 17 -9.06 4.98 -3.84
C TYR A 17 -10.25 5.23 -2.90
N GLY A 18 -11.42 5.46 -3.48
CA GLY A 18 -12.66 5.52 -2.71
C GLY A 18 -13.09 4.13 -2.28
N TYR A 19 -13.44 3.96 -1.01
CA TYR A 19 -13.97 2.71 -0.48
C TYR A 19 -15.31 2.95 0.23
N SER A 20 -16.19 1.96 0.18
CA SER A 20 -17.43 1.95 0.97
C SER A 20 -17.71 0.56 1.50
N VAL A 21 -18.26 0.51 2.70
CA VAL A 21 -18.74 -0.71 3.33
C VAL A 21 -20.21 -0.49 3.68
N LYS A 22 -21.09 -1.31 3.11
CA LYS A 22 -22.51 -1.34 3.45
C LYS A 22 -22.92 -2.78 3.68
N GLU A 23 -23.45 -3.05 4.87
CA GLU A 23 -23.77 -4.41 5.33
C GLU A 23 -22.55 -5.34 5.22
N LYS A 24 -22.59 -6.31 4.30
CA LYS A 24 -21.50 -7.27 4.04
C LYS A 24 -20.83 -7.05 2.68
N LYS A 25 -21.05 -5.91 2.05
CA LYS A 25 -20.49 -5.55 0.75
C LYS A 25 -19.38 -4.51 0.93
N LEU A 26 -18.17 -4.89 0.53
CA LEU A 26 -17.04 -3.98 0.38
C LEU A 26 -16.95 -3.56 -1.10
N SER A 27 -17.03 -2.26 -1.37
CA SER A 27 -16.90 -1.71 -2.72
C SER A 27 -15.64 -0.86 -2.84
N LEU A 28 -14.89 -1.05 -3.92
CA LEU A 28 -13.70 -0.28 -4.29
C LEU A 28 -14.01 0.55 -5.54
N ASN A 29 -13.88 1.87 -5.45
CA ASN A 29 -14.01 2.78 -6.57
C ASN A 29 -12.63 3.08 -7.15
N LEU A 30 -12.34 2.54 -8.34
CA LEU A 30 -11.03 2.67 -8.98
C LEU A 30 -10.79 4.08 -9.53
N ILE A 31 -11.82 4.66 -10.14
CA ILE A 31 -11.74 6.00 -10.72
C ILE A 31 -13.11 6.67 -10.67
N ARG A 32 -13.08 7.99 -10.55
CA ARG A 32 -14.23 8.86 -10.77
C ARG A 32 -13.81 9.92 -11.78
N SER A 33 -14.15 9.71 -13.05
CA SER A 33 -14.02 10.75 -14.07
C SER A 33 -15.20 11.70 -13.89
N ALA A 34 -14.90 12.92 -13.48
CA ALA A 34 -15.91 13.96 -13.35
C ALA A 34 -15.94 14.79 -14.64
N GLU A 35 -17.07 15.43 -14.89
CA GLU A 35 -17.13 16.50 -15.87
C GLU A 35 -16.22 17.66 -15.41
N TYR A 36 -15.58 18.32 -16.38
CA TYR A 36 -14.69 19.43 -16.12
C TYR A 36 -15.44 20.56 -15.37
N GLY A 37 -14.92 20.96 -14.21
CA GLY A 37 -15.61 21.87 -13.30
C GLY A 37 -15.84 23.28 -13.87
N GLY A 38 -17.10 23.71 -13.90
CA GLY A 38 -17.54 25.07 -14.26
C GLY A 38 -19.06 25.16 -14.43
N CYS A 39 -19.63 26.36 -14.64
CA CYS A 39 -21.05 26.57 -14.98
C CYS A 39 -21.38 26.25 -16.46
N LYS A 40 -20.50 25.50 -17.15
CA LYS A 40 -20.71 25.11 -18.53
C LYS A 40 -21.60 23.87 -18.53
N PHE A 41 -22.83 24.02 -19.00
CA PHE A 41 -23.59 22.89 -19.51
C PHE A 41 -22.79 22.30 -20.67
N ILE A 42 -22.49 21.00 -20.60
CA ILE A 42 -21.85 20.25 -21.69
C ILE A 42 -22.77 20.35 -22.90
N HIS A 43 -22.31 21.02 -23.95
CA HIS A 43 -22.98 21.11 -25.24
C HIS A 43 -22.03 20.49 -26.27
N GLY A 44 -22.15 19.19 -26.50
CA GLY A 44 -21.27 18.49 -27.42
C GLY A 44 -21.97 17.32 -28.10
N ASN A 45 -21.87 17.27 -29.43
CA ASN A 45 -22.26 16.14 -30.27
C ASN A 45 -21.09 15.15 -30.39
N THR A 46 -20.47 14.77 -29.28
CA THR A 46 -19.36 13.79 -29.28
C THR A 46 -19.95 12.40 -29.41
N SER A 47 -19.45 11.63 -30.38
CA SER A 47 -19.86 10.23 -30.52
C SER A 47 -19.21 9.35 -29.45
N GLU A 48 -19.84 8.23 -29.10
CA GLU A 48 -19.26 7.29 -28.15
C GLU A 48 -17.86 6.84 -28.62
N GLY A 49 -16.86 6.97 -27.74
CA GLY A 49 -15.46 6.60 -28.01
C GLY A 49 -14.58 7.73 -28.59
N GLU A 50 -15.14 8.91 -28.90
CA GLU A 50 -14.33 10.07 -29.28
C GLU A 50 -13.82 10.82 -28.04
N TYR A 51 -12.62 11.39 -28.18
CA TYR A 51 -12.03 12.22 -27.14
C TYR A 51 -12.82 13.53 -26.98
N ASN A 52 -13.21 13.87 -25.75
CA ASN A 52 -13.96 15.09 -25.45
C ASN A 52 -13.37 15.86 -24.27
N HIS A 53 -12.91 17.08 -24.51
CA HIS A 53 -12.29 17.94 -23.50
C HIS A 53 -13.18 18.28 -22.28
N ASP A 54 -14.49 18.05 -22.35
CA ASP A 54 -15.43 18.27 -21.24
C ASP A 54 -15.35 17.18 -20.16
N PHE A 55 -14.73 16.02 -20.42
CA PHE A 55 -14.54 14.95 -19.44
C PHE A 55 -13.08 14.82 -19.00
N THR A 56 -12.85 14.66 -17.69
CA THR A 56 -11.50 14.44 -17.17
C THR A 56 -11.05 12.98 -17.30
N ASP A 57 -9.75 12.74 -17.12
CA ASP A 57 -9.19 11.39 -16.95
C ASP A 57 -9.36 10.45 -18.15
N GLN A 58 -9.45 10.97 -19.37
CA GLN A 58 -9.41 10.21 -20.62
C GLN A 58 -7.98 9.80 -20.99
N CYS A 59 -7.44 8.85 -20.26
CA CYS A 59 -6.16 8.23 -20.56
C CYS A 59 -6.16 6.77 -20.10
N THR A 60 -5.07 6.05 -20.39
CA THR A 60 -4.89 4.69 -19.86
C THR A 60 -4.55 4.75 -18.39
N HIS A 61 -5.38 4.12 -17.56
CA HIS A 61 -5.16 3.96 -16.13
C HIS A 61 -4.78 2.52 -15.80
N ILE A 62 -3.82 2.35 -14.90
CA ILE A 62 -3.42 1.05 -14.36
C ILE A 62 -3.70 1.06 -12.87
N PHE A 63 -4.52 0.11 -12.41
CA PHE A 63 -4.90 -0.01 -11.01
C PHE A 63 -4.38 -1.32 -10.44
N SER A 64 -3.70 -1.25 -9.29
CA SER A 64 -3.26 -2.44 -8.56
C SER A 64 -4.05 -2.59 -7.27
N TYR A 65 -4.70 -3.74 -7.11
CA TYR A 65 -5.38 -4.10 -5.88
C TYR A 65 -5.27 -5.61 -5.65
N ALA A 66 -5.45 -6.03 -4.40
CA ALA A 66 -5.47 -7.43 -4.03
C ALA A 66 -6.61 -7.70 -3.04
N VAL A 67 -7.18 -8.90 -3.13
CA VAL A 67 -8.09 -9.42 -2.11
C VAL A 67 -7.29 -10.35 -1.21
N TYR A 68 -7.33 -10.10 0.09
CA TYR A 68 -6.59 -10.87 1.08
C TYR A 68 -7.53 -11.50 2.10
N TRP A 69 -7.49 -12.83 2.17
CA TRP A 69 -8.17 -13.61 3.19
C TRP A 69 -7.27 -13.74 4.40
N HIS A 70 -7.80 -13.45 5.57
CA HIS A 70 -7.04 -13.54 6.81
C HIS A 70 -7.84 -14.21 7.92
N LYS A 71 -7.11 -14.78 8.87
CA LYS A 71 -7.68 -15.36 10.09
C LYS A 71 -7.75 -14.28 11.15
N ASN A 72 -8.79 -14.34 11.97
CA ASN A 72 -9.14 -13.36 12.99
C ASN A 72 -9.55 -11.99 12.40
N ASP A 73 -9.57 -10.96 13.25
CA ASP A 73 -9.70 -9.57 12.82
C ASP A 73 -8.35 -9.01 12.33
N TYR A 74 -8.37 -7.79 11.75
CA TYR A 74 -7.15 -7.15 11.25
C TYR A 74 -6.07 -6.93 12.31
N LYS A 75 -6.46 -6.82 13.60
CA LYS A 75 -5.54 -6.61 14.71
C LYS A 75 -4.74 -7.88 15.02
N ASN A 76 -5.39 -9.04 14.94
CA ASN A 76 -4.78 -10.33 15.23
C ASN A 76 -4.42 -11.11 13.96
N SER A 77 -4.18 -10.40 12.85
CA SER A 77 -3.72 -10.95 11.58
C SER A 77 -2.48 -10.23 11.05
N ASP A 78 -1.89 -10.75 9.98
CA ASP A 78 -0.77 -10.15 9.26
C ASP A 78 -1.22 -9.20 8.15
N LEU A 79 -2.51 -8.83 8.10
CA LEU A 79 -3.09 -8.01 7.04
C LEU A 79 -2.32 -6.71 6.80
N ILE A 80 -1.99 -5.98 7.88
CA ILE A 80 -1.28 -4.71 7.75
C ILE A 80 0.10 -4.94 7.12
N LYS A 81 0.83 -5.95 7.58
CA LYS A 81 2.12 -6.33 7.00
C LYS A 81 2.00 -6.69 5.51
N LYS A 82 0.97 -7.45 5.12
CA LYS A 82 0.70 -7.80 3.72
C LYS A 82 0.38 -6.57 2.87
N ALA A 83 -0.32 -5.59 3.43
CA ALA A 83 -0.57 -4.32 2.76
C ALA A 83 0.72 -3.53 2.50
N TYR A 84 1.69 -3.58 3.42
CA TYR A 84 3.04 -3.03 3.18
C TYR A 84 3.82 -3.82 2.14
N GLU A 85 3.84 -5.15 2.22
CA GLU A 85 4.54 -6.01 1.25
C GLU A 85 3.99 -5.83 -0.17
N PHE A 86 2.69 -5.58 -0.32
CA PHE A 86 2.08 -5.24 -1.60
C PHE A 86 2.58 -3.90 -2.16
N ASN A 87 2.81 -2.92 -1.28
CA ASN A 87 3.14 -1.55 -1.65
C ASN A 87 4.64 -1.24 -1.71
N ILE A 88 5.48 -2.13 -1.18
CA ILE A 88 6.93 -1.95 -1.13
C ILE A 88 7.58 -3.06 -1.95
N PRO A 89 7.92 -2.79 -3.23
CA PRO A 89 8.57 -3.78 -4.07
C PRO A 89 9.96 -4.12 -3.57
N VAL A 90 10.38 -5.37 -3.78
CA VAL A 90 11.73 -5.84 -3.47
C VAL A 90 12.73 -5.21 -4.43
N PHE A 91 13.77 -4.58 -3.89
CA PHE A 91 14.88 -4.05 -4.68
C PHE A 91 15.91 -5.13 -4.97
N VAL A 92 16.12 -5.43 -6.25
CA VAL A 92 17.11 -6.41 -6.72
C VAL A 92 18.18 -5.70 -7.54
N GLN A 93 19.45 -5.87 -7.16
CA GLN A 93 20.59 -5.29 -7.86
C GLN A 93 21.63 -6.37 -8.14
N LYS A 94 22.12 -6.43 -9.39
CA LYS A 94 23.27 -7.25 -9.73
C LYS A 94 24.52 -6.75 -9.01
N GLY A 95 25.19 -7.63 -8.27
CA GLY A 95 26.45 -7.31 -7.59
C GLY A 95 27.55 -6.86 -8.56
N LYS A 96 28.32 -5.83 -8.19
CA LYS A 96 29.37 -5.23 -9.05
C LYS A 96 30.68 -6.03 -9.11
N LYS A 97 30.89 -7.01 -8.23
CA LYS A 97 32.08 -7.87 -8.22
C LYS A 97 31.67 -9.32 -8.35
N ALA A 98 32.41 -10.08 -9.17
CA ALA A 98 32.47 -11.53 -9.03
C ALA A 98 33.07 -11.81 -7.65
N ILE A 99 32.21 -12.05 -6.67
CA ILE A 99 32.65 -12.35 -5.31
C ILE A 99 33.33 -13.71 -5.37
N LYS A 100 34.66 -13.70 -5.26
CA LYS A 100 35.52 -14.89 -5.39
C LYS A 100 35.21 -15.96 -4.33
N ASN A 101 34.56 -15.59 -3.23
CA ASN A 101 34.09 -16.48 -2.16
C ASN A 101 32.57 -16.41 -2.01
N THR A 102 31.86 -17.31 -2.67
CA THR A 102 30.39 -17.43 -2.63
C THR A 102 29.82 -17.68 -1.23
N LYS A 103 30.63 -18.15 -0.27
CA LYS A 103 30.23 -18.33 1.14
C LYS A 103 29.94 -17.01 1.89
N GLU A 104 30.47 -15.87 1.45
CA GLU A 104 30.14 -14.56 2.05
C GLU A 104 28.87 -13.92 1.44
N LEU A 105 28.48 -14.32 0.23
CA LEU A 105 27.29 -13.86 -0.49
C LEU A 105 25.98 -14.36 0.12
N CYS A 106 25.98 -15.58 0.66
CA CYS A 106 24.76 -16.26 1.10
C CYS A 106 24.31 -15.90 2.52
N LYS A 107 24.95 -14.93 3.19
CA LYS A 107 24.51 -14.49 4.52
C LYS A 107 23.37 -13.51 4.36
N SER A 108 22.14 -14.01 4.47
CA SER A 108 20.98 -13.16 4.78
C SER A 108 21.34 -12.34 6.03
N LYS A 109 21.25 -11.02 5.92
CA LYS A 109 21.49 -10.09 7.03
C LYS A 109 20.29 -9.18 7.17
N SER A 110 19.79 -9.05 8.38
CA SER A 110 18.81 -8.05 8.76
C SER A 110 19.53 -6.82 9.28
N PHE A 111 19.14 -5.63 8.80
CA PHE A 111 19.65 -4.36 9.35
C PHE A 111 18.94 -3.95 10.63
N PHE A 112 17.66 -4.34 10.75
CA PHE A 112 16.80 -4.07 11.90
C PHE A 112 16.01 -5.32 12.25
N PHE A 113 15.66 -5.44 13.52
CA PHE A 113 14.78 -6.46 14.05
C PHE A 113 13.77 -5.77 14.96
N LEU A 114 12.50 -6.17 14.87
CA LEU A 114 11.45 -5.76 15.78
C LEU A 114 10.95 -7.02 16.49
N ASP A 115 10.84 -6.95 17.81
CA ASP A 115 10.38 -8.06 18.65
C ASP A 115 8.84 -8.13 18.78
N HIS A 116 8.12 -7.15 18.22
CA HIS A 116 6.66 -7.05 18.30
C HIS A 116 6.02 -6.82 16.93
N ASP A 117 5.00 -7.62 16.59
CA ASP A 117 4.36 -7.63 15.26
C ASP A 117 3.39 -6.46 15.03
N GLY A 118 2.86 -5.88 16.10
CA GLY A 118 2.03 -4.66 16.08
C GLY A 118 2.80 -3.37 15.84
N VAL A 119 4.14 -3.39 15.88
CA VAL A 119 4.97 -2.21 15.63
C VAL A 119 5.53 -2.27 14.22
N ILE A 120 5.41 -1.16 13.49
CA ILE A 120 5.89 -1.05 12.11
C ILE A 120 7.00 -0.02 12.03
N LEU A 121 8.13 -0.43 11.45
CA LEU A 121 9.23 0.45 11.08
C LEU A 121 8.89 1.19 9.79
N GLU A 122 8.41 2.42 9.93
CA GLU A 122 7.90 3.24 8.84
C GLU A 122 9.02 3.97 8.08
N THR A 123 10.07 4.39 8.77
CA THR A 123 11.10 5.22 8.15
C THR A 123 12.46 4.99 8.78
N VAL A 124 13.46 4.77 7.94
CA VAL A 124 14.88 4.81 8.29
C VAL A 124 15.55 5.79 7.34
N LYS A 125 16.10 6.88 7.88
CA LYS A 125 16.80 7.89 7.07
C LYS A 125 17.96 8.51 7.83
N LYS A 126 18.86 9.16 7.10
CA LYS A 126 19.88 10.02 7.71
C LYS A 126 19.25 11.33 8.20
N PRO A 127 19.81 11.97 9.24
CA PRO A 127 19.46 13.35 9.58
C PRO A 127 19.88 14.30 8.46
N TYR A 128 19.23 15.46 8.38
CA TYR A 128 19.54 16.48 7.37
C TYR A 128 20.96 17.06 7.57
N LYS A 129 21.36 17.26 8.83
CA LYS A 129 22.72 17.64 9.23
C LYS A 129 23.16 16.77 10.42
N GLY A 130 24.46 16.50 10.52
CA GLY A 130 25.04 15.68 11.59
C GLY A 130 25.15 14.20 11.25
N ALA A 131 25.49 13.41 12.26
CA ALA A 131 25.66 11.95 12.17
C ALA A 131 24.53 11.22 12.90
N GLY A 132 24.22 10.01 12.44
CA GLY A 132 23.22 9.13 13.06
C GLY A 132 22.15 8.62 12.10
N LEU A 133 21.13 7.97 12.66
CA LEU A 133 19.96 7.47 11.96
C LEU A 133 18.70 8.00 12.63
N ILE A 134 17.76 8.47 11.82
CA ILE A 134 16.41 8.79 12.25
C ILE A 134 15.55 7.59 11.91
N ILE A 135 14.93 7.04 12.95
CA ILE A 135 14.03 5.91 12.88
C ILE A 135 12.65 6.37 13.35
N ARG A 136 11.61 6.06 12.58
CA ARG A 136 10.22 6.29 12.97
C ARG A 136 9.47 4.97 12.95
N MET A 137 8.79 4.70 14.05
CA MET A 137 7.94 3.53 14.24
C MET A 137 6.57 3.97 14.71
N TYR A 138 5.56 3.14 14.51
CA TYR A 138 4.23 3.36 15.03
C TYR A 138 3.54 2.03 15.39
N GLU A 139 2.53 2.11 16.25
CA GLU A 139 1.68 0.98 16.61
C GLU A 139 0.51 0.90 15.63
N SER A 140 0.29 -0.28 15.06
CA SER A 140 -0.59 -0.46 13.89
C SER A 140 -1.93 -1.16 14.20
N LYS A 141 -2.06 -1.79 15.37
CA LYS A 141 -3.19 -2.65 15.74
C LYS A 141 -4.17 -1.95 16.69
N GLY A 142 -3.88 -0.73 17.13
CA GLY A 142 -4.68 0.00 18.12
C GLY A 142 -4.66 -0.68 19.49
N GLN A 143 -3.53 -1.30 19.85
CA GLN A 143 -3.33 -2.03 21.11
C GLN A 143 -2.14 -1.46 21.88
N THR A 144 -2.16 -1.53 23.20
CA THR A 144 -0.97 -1.25 23.99
C THR A 144 0.07 -2.36 23.74
N CYS A 145 1.25 -1.98 23.25
CA CYS A 145 2.34 -2.92 23.01
C CYS A 145 3.66 -2.40 23.58
N ARG A 146 4.57 -3.34 23.83
CA ARG A 146 5.98 -3.05 24.15
C ARG A 146 6.83 -3.61 23.01
N CYS A 147 7.76 -2.79 22.52
CA CYS A 147 8.76 -3.19 21.53
C CYS A 147 10.12 -2.71 22.03
N SER A 148 11.12 -3.59 21.97
CA SER A 148 12.45 -3.40 22.56
C SER A 148 13.54 -3.36 21.50
#